data_AF-A0A1H2LF05-F1
#
_entry.id   AF-A0A1H2LF05-F1
#
_cell.length_a   1.000
_cell.length_b   1.000
_cell.length_c   1.000
_cell.angle_alpha   90.00
_cell.angle_beta   90.00
_cell.angle_gamma   90.00
#
_symmetry.space_group_name_H-M   'P 1'
#
loop_
_entity.id
_entity.type
_entity.pdbx_description
1 polymer ?
#
loop_
_entity_poly.entity_id
_entity_poly.type
_entity_poly.pdbx_seq_one_letter_code
_entity_poly.pdbx_strand_id
1 'polypeptide(L)'
;MNGPAPDQAWAEMAKRLARVWAVVTIILFVTAAVVTFAWWDAQVNDLAGGPRGSFSSGAMFPWYVVVPTVLAGLWTMGRAVASGRLYARFKRQSG
;
A
#
# COMPACT_ATOMS: atom_id res chain seq x y z
N MET A 1 24.53 31.16 -1.94
CA MET A 1 23.21 30.49 -1.85
C MET A 1 23.24 29.63 -0.59
N ASN A 2 22.66 30.11 0.51
CA ASN A 2 22.56 29.31 1.72
C ASN A 2 21.49 28.25 1.49
N GLY A 3 21.90 26.97 1.40
CA GLY A 3 20.98 25.85 1.30
C GLY A 3 20.00 25.82 2.48
N PRO A 4 18.89 25.09 2.36
CA PRO A 4 17.96 24.92 3.48
C PRO A 4 18.71 24.41 4.71
N ALA A 5 18.38 24.96 5.88
CA ALA A 5 18.95 24.48 7.14
C ALA A 5 18.76 22.96 7.25
N PRO A 6 19.72 22.20 7.83
CA PRO A 6 19.69 20.74 7.84
C PRO A 6 18.32 20.18 8.23
N ASP A 7 17.68 20.77 9.22
CA ASP A 7 16.37 20.36 9.76
C ASP A 7 15.23 20.47 8.74
N GLN A 8 15.26 21.47 7.85
CA GLN A 8 14.28 21.63 6.78
C GLN A 8 14.47 20.58 5.67
N ALA A 9 15.72 20.25 5.35
CA ALA A 9 16.04 19.18 4.40
C ALA A 9 15.57 17.81 4.92
N TRP A 10 15.77 17.52 6.21
CA TRP A 10 15.26 16.31 6.86
C TRP A 10 13.73 16.25 6.90
N ALA A 11 13.06 17.38 7.15
CA ALA A 11 11.59 17.45 7.15
C ALA A 11 10.98 17.17 5.76
N GLU A 12 11.52 17.77 4.70
CA GLU A 12 11.04 17.51 3.34
C GLU A 12 11.34 16.07 2.88
N MET A 13 12.48 15.50 3.28
CA MET A 13 12.77 14.09 3.03
C MET A 13 11.79 13.15 3.76
N ALA A 14 11.48 13.43 5.03
CA ALA A 14 10.50 12.66 5.79
C ALA A 14 9.10 12.70 5.17
N LYS A 15 8.69 13.86 4.65
CA LYS A 15 7.41 14.04 3.94
C LYS A 15 7.36 13.27 2.61
N ARG A 16 8.44 13.30 1.82
CA ARG A 16 8.55 12.52 0.58
C ARG A 16 8.47 11.02 0.87
N LEU A 17 9.20 10.54 1.87
CA LEU A 17 9.15 9.15 2.31
C LEU A 17 7.75 8.75 2.77
N ALA A 18 7.09 9.58 3.58
CA ALA A 18 5.72 9.31 4.03
C ALA A 18 4.75 9.14 2.84
N ARG A 19 4.87 9.98 1.80
CA ARG A 19 4.07 9.87 0.58
C ARG A 19 4.36 8.61 -0.20
N VAL A 20 5.64 8.26 -0.40
CA VAL A 20 6.03 7.03 -1.11
C VAL A 20 5.44 5.82 -0.39
N TRP A 21 5.62 5.73 0.92
CA TRP A 21 5.06 4.63 1.70
C TRP A 21 3.53 4.58 1.62
N ALA A 22 2.85 5.74 1.70
CA ALA A 22 1.40 5.79 1.57
C ALA A 22 0.91 5.32 0.18
N VAL A 23 1.59 5.71 -0.91
CA VAL A 23 1.24 5.27 -2.26
C VAL A 23 1.44 3.77 -2.41
N VAL A 24 2.57 3.23 -1.92
CA VAL A 24 2.84 1.78 -1.94
C VAL A 24 1.78 1.02 -1.15
N THR A 25 1.41 1.51 0.04
CA THR A 25 0.32 0.93 0.85
C THR A 25 -0.99 0.86 0.07
N ILE A 26 -1.38 1.97 -0.58
CA ILE A 26 -2.60 2.02 -1.39
C ILE A 26 -2.55 0.99 -2.52
N ILE A 27 -1.44 0.91 -3.26
CA ILE A 27 -1.27 -0.04 -4.36
C ILE A 27 -1.45 -1.48 -3.87
N LEU A 28 -0.84 -1.83 -2.73
CA LEU A 28 -0.93 -3.17 -2.15
C LEU A 28 -2.36 -3.53 -1.75
N PHE A 29 -3.06 -2.66 -1.03
CA PHE A 29 -4.44 -2.92 -0.65
C PHE A 29 -5.39 -2.97 -1.84
N VAL A 30 -5.22 -2.09 -2.83
CA VAL A 30 -6.01 -2.12 -4.07
C VAL A 30 -5.76 -3.43 -4.83
N THR A 31 -4.51 -3.88 -4.92
CA THR A 31 -4.18 -5.16 -5.57
C THR A 31 -4.84 -6.33 -4.86
N ALA A 32 -4.74 -6.40 -3.53
CA ALA A 32 -5.38 -7.45 -2.75
C ALA A 32 -6.91 -7.43 -2.91
N ALA A 33 -7.52 -6.24 -2.94
CA ALA A 33 -8.94 -6.06 -3.16
C ALA A 33 -9.36 -6.53 -4.56
N VAL A 34 -8.65 -6.11 -5.62
CA VAL A 34 -8.93 -6.51 -7.01
C VAL A 34 -8.86 -8.03 -7.16
N VAL A 35 -7.82 -8.68 -6.60
CA VAL A 35 -7.68 -10.14 -6.63
C VAL A 35 -8.83 -10.82 -5.89
N THR A 36 -9.19 -10.32 -4.71
CA THR A 36 -10.29 -10.85 -3.89
C THR A 36 -11.64 -10.72 -4.62
N PHE A 37 -11.92 -9.56 -5.21
CA PHE A 37 -13.15 -9.31 -5.96
C PHE A 37 -13.22 -10.12 -7.25
N ALA A 38 -12.11 -10.26 -7.99
CA ALA A 38 -12.07 -11.08 -9.19
C ALA A 38 -12.31 -12.57 -8.87
N TRP A 39 -11.79 -13.06 -7.75
CA TRP A 39 -12.09 -14.42 -7.29
C TRP A 39 -13.55 -14.57 -6.89
N TRP A 40 -14.08 -13.60 -6.13
CA TRP A 40 -15.49 -13.61 -5.68
C TRP A 40 -16.45 -13.58 -6.86
N ASP A 41 -16.22 -12.70 -7.84
CA ASP A 41 -17.00 -12.59 -9.07
C ASP A 41 -17.03 -13.92 -9.83
N ALA A 42 -15.91 -14.65 -9.87
CA ALA A 42 -15.86 -15.97 -10.48
C ALA A 42 -16.69 -17.03 -9.73
N GLN A 43 -16.79 -16.95 -8.40
CA GLN A 43 -17.64 -17.85 -7.62
C GLN A 43 -19.13 -17.53 -7.79
N VAL A 44 -19.50 -16.25 -7.79
CA VAL A 44 -20.90 -15.82 -7.86
C VAL A 44 -21.50 -16.03 -9.25
N ASN A 45 -20.71 -15.81 -10.31
CA ASN A 45 -21.19 -15.94 -11.68
C ASN A 45 -20.91 -17.30 -12.33
N ASP A 46 -20.46 -18.29 -11.55
CA ASP A 46 -20.11 -19.64 -12.00
C ASP A 46 -19.21 -19.65 -13.26
N LEU A 47 -18.16 -18.82 -13.25
CA LEU A 47 -17.31 -18.64 -14.42
C LEU A 47 -16.51 -19.92 -14.71
N ALA A 48 -16.75 -20.52 -15.87
CA ALA A 48 -15.88 -21.55 -16.42
C ALA A 48 -14.50 -20.93 -16.72
N GLY A 49 -13.42 -21.47 -16.14
CA GLY A 49 -12.08 -20.89 -16.22
C GLY A 49 -11.69 -20.50 -17.65
N GLY A 50 -11.40 -19.21 -17.85
CA GLY A 50 -11.13 -18.66 -19.18
C GLY A 50 -9.67 -18.87 -19.62
N PRO A 51 -9.39 -18.85 -20.93
CA PRO A 51 -8.04 -19.03 -21.50
C PRO A 51 -7.04 -17.91 -21.11
N ARG A 52 -7.48 -16.90 -20.35
CA ARG A 52 -6.65 -15.76 -19.90
C ARG A 52 -6.20 -15.87 -18.44
N GLY A 53 -6.35 -17.03 -17.80
CA GLY A 53 -5.90 -17.24 -16.42
C GLY A 53 -6.77 -16.51 -15.38
N SER A 54 -8.04 -16.24 -15.70
CA SER A 54 -9.01 -15.74 -14.73
C SER A 54 -9.37 -16.82 -13.72
N PHE A 55 -9.81 -16.42 -12.52
CA PHE A 55 -10.37 -17.35 -11.54
C PHE A 55 -11.55 -18.12 -12.15
N SER A 56 -11.69 -19.38 -11.78
CA SER A 56 -12.84 -20.21 -12.12
C SER A 56 -13.72 -20.45 -10.90
N SER A 57 -14.98 -20.77 -11.14
CA SER A 57 -15.85 -21.35 -10.11
C SER A 57 -15.20 -22.57 -9.47
N GLY A 58 -15.33 -22.72 -8.15
CA GLY A 58 -14.72 -23.79 -7.37
C GLY A 58 -13.21 -23.66 -7.13
N ALA A 59 -12.54 -22.64 -7.69
CA ALA A 59 -11.13 -22.40 -7.43
C ALA A 59 -10.88 -22.02 -5.97
N MET A 60 -9.82 -22.56 -5.36
CA MET A 60 -9.41 -22.16 -4.01
C MET A 60 -9.06 -20.67 -3.97
N PHE A 61 -9.45 -19.99 -2.90
CA PHE A 61 -9.09 -18.59 -2.68
C PHE A 61 -7.56 -18.42 -2.72
N PRO A 62 -7.03 -17.39 -3.41
CA PRO A 62 -5.59 -17.18 -3.59
C PRO A 62 -4.93 -16.60 -2.32
N TRP A 63 -4.99 -17.33 -1.21
CA TRP A 63 -4.40 -16.92 0.07
C TRP A 63 -2.92 -16.58 -0.04
N TYR A 64 -2.18 -17.31 -0.88
CA TYR A 64 -0.76 -17.12 -1.13
C TYR A 64 -0.41 -15.77 -1.79
N VAL A 65 -1.39 -15.08 -2.41
CA VAL A 65 -1.22 -13.71 -2.91
C VAL A 65 -1.78 -12.72 -1.89
N VAL A 66 -3.04 -12.92 -1.47
CA VAL A 66 -3.76 -11.90 -0.68
C VAL A 66 -3.12 -11.68 0.69
N VAL A 67 -2.76 -12.74 1.41
CA VAL A 67 -2.18 -12.62 2.76
C VAL A 67 -0.86 -11.86 2.75
N PRO A 68 0.18 -12.25 1.98
CA PRO A 68 1.43 -11.50 1.97
C PRO A 68 1.26 -10.08 1.44
N THR A 69 0.38 -9.84 0.45
CA THR A 69 0.11 -8.47 -0.03
C THR A 69 -0.52 -7.60 1.05
N VAL A 70 -1.49 -8.11 1.81
CA VAL A 70 -2.12 -7.38 2.93
C VAL A 70 -1.10 -7.11 4.04
N LEU A 71 -0.29 -8.10 4.42
CA LEU A 71 0.75 -7.94 5.44
C LEU A 71 1.80 -6.90 5.02
N ALA A 72 2.22 -6.90 3.75
CA ALA A 72 3.09 -5.88 3.19
C ALA A 72 2.42 -4.49 3.20
N GLY A 73 1.12 -4.43 2.91
CA GLY A 73 0.32 -3.21 3.00
C GLY A 73 0.31 -2.62 4.41
N LEU A 74 0.06 -3.45 5.43
CA LEU A 74 0.09 -3.05 6.84
C LEU A 74 1.49 -2.60 7.28
N TRP A 75 2.54 -3.30 6.85
CA TRP A 75 3.92 -2.92 7.17
C TRP A 75 4.29 -1.55 6.58
N THR A 76 3.97 -1.33 5.29
CA THR A 76 4.22 -0.04 4.63
C THR A 76 3.36 1.08 5.22
N MET A 77 2.13 0.78 5.64
CA MET A 77 1.26 1.73 6.34
C MET A 77 1.90 2.21 7.65
N GLY A 78 2.47 1.28 8.43
CA GLY A 78 3.21 1.61 9.64
C GLY A 78 4.38 2.57 9.36
N ARG A 79 5.12 2.34 8.26
CA ARG A 79 6.21 3.24 7.82
C ARG A 79 5.70 4.62 7.40
N ALA A 80 4.60 4.69 6.65
CA ALA A 80 3.98 5.94 6.25
C ALA A 80 3.58 6.79 7.48
N VAL A 81 2.93 6.15 8.47
CA VAL A 81 2.53 6.80 9.73
C VAL A 81 3.75 7.26 10.53
N ALA A 82 4.80 6.43 10.65
CA ALA A 82 6.02 6.79 11.36
C ALA A 82 6.71 8.01 10.74
N SER A 83 6.89 8.03 9.42
CA SER A 83 7.47 9.16 8.69
C SER A 83 6.61 10.42 8.77
N GLY A 84 5.27 10.28 8.72
CA GLY A 84 4.35 11.41 8.90
C GLY A 84 4.42 12.01 10.32
N ARG A 85 4.54 11.17 11.35
CA ARG A 85 4.74 11.61 12.74
C ARG A 85 6.06 12.35 12.92
N LEU A 86 7.13 11.88 12.30
CA LEU A 86 8.43 12.58 12.31
C LEU A 86 8.32 13.97 11.68
N TYR A 87 7.69 14.08 10.50
CA TYR A 87 7.45 15.37 9.85
C TYR A 87 6.64 16.33 10.74
N ALA A 88 5.57 15.83 11.39
CA ALA A 88 4.75 16.64 12.28
C ALA A 88 5.53 17.14 13.51
N ARG A 89 6.47 16.33 14.04
CA ARG A 89 7.36 16.75 15.15
C ARG A 89 8.31 17.85 14.72
N PHE A 90 8.98 17.71 13.57
CA PHE A 90 9.87 18.75 13.05
C PHE A 90 9.12 20.06 12.78
N LYS A 91 7.95 19.99 12.16
CA LYS A 91 7.12 21.18 11.89
C LYS A 91 6.72 21.94 13.17
N ARG A 92 6.53 21.25 14.29
CA ARG A 92 6.21 21.87 15.60
C ARG A 92 7.42 22.51 16.29
N GLN A 93 8.64 22.11 15.93
CA GLN A 93 9.88 22.68 16.50
C GLN A 93 10.38 23.87 15.68
N SER A 94 9.98 23.97 14.41
CA SER A 94 10.40 25.04 13.48
C SER A 94 9.46 26.25 13.41
N GLY A 95 8.38 26.27 14.20
CA GLY A 95 7.42 27.37 14.29
C GLY A 95 7.23 27.77 15.74
#